data_AF-A0A8C1WFZ1-F1
#
_entry.id   AF-A0A8C1WFZ1-F1
#
_cell.length_a   1.000
_cell.length_b   1.000
_cell.length_c   1.000
_cell.angle_alpha   90.00
_cell.angle_beta   90.00
_cell.angle_gamma   90.00
#
_symmetry.space_group_name_H-M   'P 1'
#
loop_
_entity.id
_entity.type
_entity.pdbx_description
1 polymer ?
#
loop_
_entity_poly.entity_id
_entity_poly.type
_entity_poly.pdbx_seq_one_letter_code
_entity_poly.pdbx_strand_id
1 'polypeptide(L)'
;MQISQCPLYLQVILAFCWVYIRKYQSRQESEVISTITAICALAIALITSALLPVDIFLVSFMKYPNGTYKEWAANNETRQQIENTVLYGYYTLYSIILLCVFLWIPFVYFYYEEKDEDNSNKCLQVKNALKYTIGFVIVCSALLLIGTFVPLESPPNRNSTQWEKVQYLFEELGSSHGLAALSFSISSLTLIGMLAVITYTAYGMSVLPLNLIKGTRSILYERLENTEDTEEVEHQIDKLKAKCADGRPLSMRDRRNLQDLEAKLQVLRRQGRHLEVAERNCCNKVGSALRPMKSSIRKRF
;
A
#
# COMPACT_ATOMS: atom_id res chain seq x y z
N MET A 1 37.72 8.50 3.93
CA MET A 1 36.73 8.72 5.01
C MET A 1 35.27 8.50 4.58
N GLN A 2 34.93 8.47 3.28
CA GLN A 2 33.56 8.22 2.78
C GLN A 2 33.10 6.74 2.81
N ILE A 3 34.01 5.76 2.84
CA ILE A 3 33.66 4.33 2.73
C ILE A 3 33.06 3.76 4.04
N SER A 4 33.39 4.33 5.21
CA SER A 4 32.80 3.91 6.51
C SER A 4 31.39 4.46 6.78
N GLN A 5 30.90 5.41 5.98
CA GLN A 5 29.60 6.06 6.17
C GLN A 5 28.47 5.36 5.39
N CYS A 6 28.79 4.65 4.30
CA CYS A 6 27.83 3.85 3.52
C CYS A 6 27.09 2.76 4.32
N PRO A 7 27.75 1.95 5.17
CA PRO A 7 27.02 0.93 5.94
C PRO A 7 26.08 1.54 6.99
N LEU A 8 26.45 2.69 7.56
CA LEU A 8 25.60 3.43 8.51
C LEU A 8 24.33 3.96 7.83
N TYR A 9 24.45 4.53 6.63
CA TYR A 9 23.29 5.02 5.89
C TYR A 9 22.33 3.88 5.49
N LEU A 10 22.91 2.75 5.07
CA LEU A 10 22.14 1.55 4.71
C LEU A 10 21.45 0.92 5.93
N GLN A 11 22.12 0.91 7.09
CA GLN A 11 21.53 0.50 8.37
C GLN A 11 20.40 1.42 8.83
N VAL A 12 20.54 2.74 8.65
CA VAL A 12 19.49 3.71 9.01
C VAL A 12 18.27 3.57 8.10
N ILE A 13 18.47 3.36 6.79
CA ILE A 13 17.37 3.09 5.85
C ILE A 13 16.67 1.77 6.21
N LEU A 14 17.43 0.70 6.47
CA LEU A 14 16.86 -0.59 6.89
C LEU A 14 16.07 -0.49 8.20
N ALA A 15 16.60 0.25 9.18
CA ALA A 15 15.91 0.49 10.44
C ALA A 15 14.63 1.31 10.24
N PHE A 16 14.65 2.31 9.36
CA PHE A 16 13.47 3.12 9.01
C PHE A 16 12.41 2.26 8.30
N CYS A 17 12.79 1.45 7.31
CA CYS A 17 11.90 0.50 6.63
C CYS A 17 11.25 -0.48 7.61
N TRP A 18 12.07 -1.04 8.52
CA TRP A 18 11.61 -1.97 9.55
C TRP A 18 10.57 -1.34 10.47
N VAL A 19 10.84 -0.12 10.95
CA VAL A 19 9.92 0.63 11.83
C VAL A 19 8.65 1.03 11.10
N TYR A 20 8.75 1.50 9.85
CA TYR A 20 7.61 1.90 9.03
C TYR A 20 6.67 0.72 8.79
N ILE A 21 7.21 -0.44 8.43
CA ILE A 21 6.41 -1.64 8.16
C ILE A 21 5.79 -2.19 9.44
N ARG A 22 6.54 -2.22 10.54
CA ARG A 22 6.00 -2.64 11.84
C ARG A 22 4.91 -1.69 12.39
N LYS A 23 4.93 -0.42 11.98
CA LYS A 23 3.92 0.59 12.34
C LYS A 23 2.61 0.42 11.56
N TYR A 24 2.68 -0.01 10.29
CA TYR A 24 1.52 -0.17 9.40
C TYR A 24 1.03 -1.62 9.24
N GLN A 25 1.75 -2.60 9.78
CA GLN A 25 1.29 -3.98 9.82
C GLN A 25 0.10 -4.17 10.76
N SER A 26 -1.04 -4.55 10.19
CA SER A 26 -2.17 -5.07 10.96
C SER A 26 -1.80 -6.42 11.59
N ARG A 27 -2.24 -6.63 12.82
CA ARG A 27 -1.82 -7.73 13.71
C ARG A 27 -2.56 -9.06 13.46
N GLN A 28 -3.18 -9.21 12.30
CA GLN A 28 -4.02 -10.36 11.93
C GLN A 28 -3.49 -10.93 10.60
N GLU A 29 -2.97 -12.16 10.64
CA GLU A 29 -2.60 -13.00 9.46
C GLU A 29 -1.34 -12.59 8.65
N SER A 30 -0.26 -12.17 9.31
CA SER A 30 0.97 -11.75 8.61
C SER A 30 2.08 -12.80 8.70
N GLU A 31 2.26 -13.60 7.65
CA GLU A 31 3.37 -14.54 7.56
C GLU A 31 4.72 -13.88 7.29
N VAL A 32 5.74 -14.34 8.03
CA VAL A 32 7.11 -13.79 8.08
C VAL A 32 7.70 -13.55 6.69
N ILE A 33 7.46 -14.45 5.72
CA ILE A 33 8.05 -14.38 4.37
C ILE A 33 7.50 -13.20 3.55
N SER A 34 6.19 -12.94 3.62
CA SER A 34 5.56 -11.79 2.95
C SER A 34 6.06 -10.47 3.55
N THR A 35 6.21 -10.43 4.87
CA THR A 35 6.74 -9.24 5.57
C THR A 35 8.17 -8.91 5.17
N ILE A 36 9.06 -9.91 5.14
CA ILE A 36 10.45 -9.74 4.77
C ILE A 36 10.53 -9.26 3.32
N THR A 37 9.70 -9.82 2.45
CA THR A 37 9.65 -9.42 1.04
C THR A 37 9.24 -7.96 0.86
N ALA A 38 8.20 -7.51 1.59
CA ALA A 38 7.80 -6.12 1.57
C ALA A 38 8.89 -5.18 2.10
N ILE A 39 9.58 -5.57 3.19
CA ILE A 39 10.72 -4.81 3.76
C ILE A 39 11.86 -4.69 2.75
N CYS A 40 12.26 -5.81 2.14
CA CYS A 40 13.34 -5.84 1.16
C CYS A 40 12.99 -5.00 -0.08
N ALA A 41 11.79 -5.18 -0.64
CA ALA A 41 11.35 -4.42 -1.81
C ALA A 41 11.30 -2.90 -1.53
N LEU A 42 10.75 -2.50 -0.38
CA LEU A 42 10.69 -1.10 0.03
C LEU A 42 12.09 -0.53 0.28
N ALA A 43 12.98 -1.28 0.93
CA ALA A 43 14.37 -0.86 1.15
C ALA A 43 15.11 -0.63 -0.17
N ILE A 44 14.98 -1.54 -1.14
CA ILE A 44 15.59 -1.41 -2.46
C ILE A 44 15.03 -0.16 -3.17
N ALA A 45 13.72 0.06 -3.14
CA ALA A 45 13.10 1.24 -3.74
C ALA A 45 13.62 2.55 -3.11
N LEU A 46 13.77 2.60 -1.78
CA LEU A 46 14.31 3.76 -1.08
C LEU A 46 15.79 3.99 -1.38
N ILE A 47 16.60 2.94 -1.45
CA ILE A 47 18.01 3.04 -1.83
C ILE A 47 18.13 3.62 -3.26
N THR A 48 17.32 3.15 -4.20
CA THR A 48 17.29 3.68 -5.57
C THR A 48 16.84 5.12 -5.61
N SER A 49 15.81 5.50 -4.84
CA SER A 49 15.38 6.90 -4.73
C SER A 49 16.45 7.78 -4.09
N ALA A 50 17.29 7.25 -3.20
CA ALA A 50 18.38 7.98 -2.55
C ALA A 50 19.62 8.12 -3.46
N LEU A 51 19.78 7.28 -4.49
CA LEU A 51 20.87 7.42 -5.45
C LEU A 51 20.72 8.69 -6.31
N LEU A 52 19.50 9.09 -6.63
CA LEU A 52 19.19 10.27 -7.44
C LEU A 52 19.70 11.60 -6.81
N PRO A 53 19.40 11.94 -5.53
CA PRO A 53 19.97 13.13 -4.92
C PRO A 53 21.49 13.02 -4.71
N VAL A 54 22.04 11.81 -4.52
CA VAL A 54 23.50 11.59 -4.44
C VAL A 54 24.18 11.91 -5.77
N ASP A 55 23.58 11.50 -6.88
CA ASP A 55 24.05 11.79 -8.24
C ASP A 55 24.06 13.31 -8.52
N ILE A 56 22.94 13.99 -8.25
CA ILE A 56 22.84 15.46 -8.37
C ILE A 56 23.91 16.15 -7.51
N PHE A 57 24.09 15.69 -6.27
CA PHE A 57 25.10 16.23 -5.37
C PHE A 57 26.51 16.00 -5.89
N LEU A 58 26.81 14.82 -6.42
CA LEU A 58 28.14 14.46 -6.92
C LEU A 58 28.54 15.31 -8.13
N VAL A 59 27.63 15.46 -9.10
CA VAL A 59 27.84 16.35 -10.26
C VAL A 59 28.04 17.80 -9.81
N SER A 60 27.27 18.24 -8.82
CA SER A 60 27.40 19.58 -8.22
C SER A 60 28.72 19.75 -7.47
N PHE A 61 29.18 18.71 -6.77
CA PHE A 61 30.41 18.72 -5.99
C PHE A 61 31.67 18.81 -6.88
N MET A 62 31.60 18.26 -8.09
CA MET A 62 32.66 18.30 -9.10
C MET A 62 32.84 19.66 -9.76
N LYS A 63 31.82 20.52 -9.71
CA LYS A 63 31.83 21.84 -10.35
C LYS A 63 31.97 22.97 -9.32
N TYR A 64 32.60 24.05 -9.74
CA TYR A 64 32.53 25.34 -9.06
C TYR A 64 31.21 26.06 -9.40
N PRO A 65 30.79 27.07 -8.62
CA PRO A 65 29.64 27.92 -8.96
C PRO A 65 29.77 28.58 -10.34
N ASN A 66 31.00 28.74 -10.83
CA ASN A 66 31.33 29.32 -12.14
C ASN A 66 31.18 28.33 -13.30
N GLY A 67 30.74 27.08 -13.03
CA GLY A 67 30.56 26.03 -14.03
C GLY A 67 31.83 25.26 -14.42
N THR A 68 33.00 25.69 -13.95
CA THR A 68 34.29 25.01 -14.19
C THR A 68 34.48 23.81 -13.27
N TYR A 69 35.19 22.79 -13.73
CA TYR A 69 35.53 21.63 -12.90
C TYR A 69 36.58 21.98 -11.85
N LYS A 70 36.50 21.37 -10.67
CA LYS A 70 37.54 21.48 -9.63
C LYS A 70 38.84 20.81 -10.09
N GLU A 71 39.98 21.26 -9.56
CA GLU A 71 41.29 20.76 -9.99
C GLU A 71 41.46 19.24 -9.84
N TRP A 72 40.86 18.64 -8.80
CA TRP A 72 40.84 17.18 -8.61
C TRP A 72 39.92 16.43 -9.58
N ALA A 73 38.93 17.12 -10.16
CA ALA A 73 37.95 16.61 -11.13
C ALA A 73 38.28 17.03 -12.57
N ALA A 74 39.31 17.85 -12.77
CA ALA A 74 39.78 18.29 -14.09
C ALA A 74 40.49 17.16 -14.82
N ASN A 75 41.06 16.20 -14.08
CA ASN A 75 41.61 14.97 -14.66
C ASN A 75 40.48 14.09 -15.19
N ASN A 76 40.56 13.73 -16.47
CA ASN A 76 39.54 12.90 -17.12
C ASN A 76 39.40 11.51 -16.47
N GLU A 77 40.49 10.93 -15.97
CA GLU A 77 40.48 9.58 -15.39
C GLU A 77 39.72 9.51 -14.08
N THR A 78 39.94 10.45 -13.15
CA THR A 78 39.24 10.47 -11.86
C THR A 78 37.75 10.74 -12.04
N ARG A 79 37.39 11.61 -13.00
CA ARG A 79 36.00 11.85 -13.38
C ARG A 79 35.33 10.58 -13.92
N GLN A 80 35.97 9.90 -14.88
CA GLN A 80 35.41 8.68 -15.47
C GLN A 80 35.23 7.57 -14.45
N GLN A 81 36.15 7.41 -13.50
CA GLN A 81 36.00 6.43 -12.42
C GLN A 81 34.75 6.70 -11.56
N ILE A 82 34.50 7.97 -11.22
CA ILE A 82 33.35 8.38 -10.41
C ILE A 82 32.05 8.20 -11.20
N GLU A 83 32.02 8.64 -12.46
CA GLU A 83 30.86 8.47 -13.36
C GLU A 83 30.53 6.98 -13.57
N ASN A 84 31.53 6.15 -13.84
CA ASN A 84 31.35 4.70 -14.00
C ASN A 84 30.84 4.05 -12.71
N THR A 85 31.32 4.47 -11.54
CA THR A 85 30.84 3.93 -10.26
C THR A 85 29.35 4.21 -10.05
N VAL A 86 28.89 5.43 -10.33
CA VAL A 86 27.47 5.79 -10.25
C VAL A 86 26.65 5.03 -11.29
N LEU A 87 27.17 4.92 -12.52
CA LEU A 87 26.55 4.19 -13.61
C LEU A 87 26.32 2.71 -13.23
N TYR A 88 27.34 2.01 -12.73
CA TYR A 88 27.21 0.64 -12.23
C TYR A 88 26.22 0.53 -11.07
N GLY A 89 26.15 1.55 -10.20
CA GLY A 89 25.14 1.66 -9.16
C GLY A 89 23.72 1.63 -9.74
N TYR A 90 23.44 2.45 -10.76
CA TYR A 90 22.15 2.43 -11.45
C TYR A 90 21.86 1.08 -12.11
N TYR A 91 22.81 0.51 -12.84
CA TYR A 91 22.65 -0.80 -13.48
C TYR A 91 22.26 -1.89 -12.48
N THR A 92 22.97 -1.93 -11.34
CA THR A 92 22.76 -2.94 -10.30
C THR A 92 21.40 -2.76 -9.63
N LEU A 93 21.07 -1.55 -9.21
CA LEU A 93 19.80 -1.27 -8.51
C LEU A 93 18.59 -1.45 -9.42
N TYR A 94 18.67 -1.01 -10.68
CA TYR A 94 17.59 -1.16 -11.65
C TYR A 94 17.34 -2.63 -12.01
N SER A 95 18.42 -3.41 -12.19
CA SER A 95 18.31 -4.87 -12.38
C SER A 95 17.67 -5.55 -11.17
N ILE A 96 18.10 -5.19 -9.95
CA ILE A 96 17.53 -5.74 -8.70
C ILE A 96 16.04 -5.38 -8.59
N ILE A 97 15.64 -4.15 -8.92
CA ILE A 97 14.22 -3.75 -8.90
C ILE A 97 13.40 -4.59 -9.87
N LEU A 98 13.86 -4.77 -11.10
CA LEU A 98 13.14 -5.59 -12.08
C LEU A 98 13.02 -7.05 -11.62
N LEU A 99 14.09 -7.63 -11.09
CA LEU A 99 14.04 -8.97 -10.52
C LEU A 99 13.07 -9.06 -9.33
N CYS A 100 13.07 -8.05 -8.44
CA CYS A 100 12.15 -8.01 -7.33
C CYS A 100 10.69 -7.94 -7.79
N VAL A 101 10.38 -7.09 -8.78
CA VAL A 101 9.00 -6.85 -9.21
C VAL A 101 8.46 -7.98 -10.09
N PHE A 102 9.25 -8.51 -11.03
CA PHE A 102 8.78 -9.52 -11.98
C PHE A 102 9.01 -10.95 -11.52
N LEU A 103 9.94 -11.19 -10.59
CA LEU A 103 10.29 -12.55 -10.18
C LEU A 103 9.95 -12.75 -8.70
N TRP A 104 10.48 -11.91 -7.80
CA TRP A 104 10.37 -12.14 -6.36
C TRP A 104 8.96 -11.88 -5.80
N ILE A 105 8.31 -10.76 -6.13
CA ILE A 105 6.97 -10.43 -5.62
C ILE A 105 5.92 -11.45 -6.12
N PRO A 106 5.83 -11.78 -7.42
CA PRO A 106 4.91 -12.80 -7.90
C PRO A 106 5.21 -14.17 -7.31
N PHE A 107 6.49 -14.52 -7.12
CA PHE A 107 6.88 -15.79 -6.50
C PHE A 107 6.35 -15.90 -5.08
N VAL A 108 6.56 -14.88 -4.25
CA VAL A 108 6.10 -14.87 -2.86
C VAL A 108 4.57 -14.84 -2.79
N TYR A 109 3.91 -14.14 -3.70
CA TYR A 109 2.45 -14.14 -3.82
C TYR A 109 1.90 -15.54 -4.09
N PHE A 110 2.34 -16.22 -5.15
CA PHE A 110 1.88 -17.59 -5.44
C PHE A 110 2.32 -18.61 -4.40
N TYR A 111 3.50 -18.43 -3.82
CA TYR A 111 3.96 -19.28 -2.71
C TYR A 111 3.03 -19.19 -1.50
N TYR A 112 2.49 -17.99 -1.23
CA TYR A 112 1.52 -17.77 -0.16
C TYR A 112 0.13 -18.32 -0.49
N GLU A 113 -0.39 -18.03 -1.69
CA GLU A 113 -1.73 -18.50 -2.11
C GLU A 113 -1.84 -20.04 -2.08
N GLU A 114 -0.76 -20.75 -2.42
CA GLU A 114 -0.72 -22.23 -2.42
C GLU A 114 -0.52 -22.83 -1.02
N LYS A 115 -0.43 -22.00 0.04
CA LYS A 115 -0.13 -22.48 1.39
C LYS A 115 -1.33 -23.12 2.09
N ASP A 116 -2.56 -22.83 1.65
CA ASP A 116 -3.77 -23.13 2.42
C ASP A 116 -4.46 -24.48 2.11
N GLU A 117 -3.92 -25.34 1.24
CA GLU A 117 -4.54 -26.64 0.94
C GLU A 117 -3.56 -27.82 1.14
N ASP A 118 -3.55 -28.40 2.35
CA ASP A 118 -3.20 -29.80 2.68
C ASP A 118 -1.90 -30.43 2.14
N ASN A 119 -0.93 -29.65 1.65
CA ASN A 119 0.25 -30.21 1.00
C ASN A 119 1.51 -30.15 1.89
N SER A 120 1.85 -31.28 2.53
CA SER A 120 3.08 -31.42 3.36
C SER A 120 4.39 -31.25 2.58
N ASN A 121 4.35 -31.23 1.23
CA ASN A 121 5.55 -31.18 0.39
C ASN A 121 5.90 -29.75 -0.05
N LYS A 122 6.73 -29.07 0.75
CA LYS A 122 7.31 -27.74 0.43
C LYS A 122 7.95 -27.66 -0.97
N CYS A 123 8.51 -28.77 -1.47
CA CYS A 123 9.11 -28.85 -2.80
C CYS A 123 8.07 -28.73 -3.94
N LEU A 124 6.85 -29.26 -3.75
CA LEU A 124 5.79 -29.16 -4.74
C LEU A 124 5.21 -27.74 -4.79
N GLN A 125 5.05 -27.12 -3.63
CA GLN A 125 4.63 -25.72 -3.49
C GLN A 125 5.57 -24.75 -4.21
N VAL A 126 6.89 -24.91 -4.03
CA VAL A 126 7.89 -24.07 -4.74
C VAL A 126 7.82 -24.30 -6.26
N LYS A 127 7.64 -25.55 -6.71
CA LYS A 127 7.52 -25.86 -8.15
C LYS A 127 6.25 -25.24 -8.76
N ASN A 128 5.13 -25.30 -8.07
CA ASN A 128 3.88 -24.68 -8.52
C ASN A 128 4.03 -23.15 -8.58
N ALA A 129 4.54 -22.52 -7.53
CA ALA A 129 4.80 -21.08 -7.51
C ALA A 129 5.73 -20.65 -8.67
N LEU A 130 6.79 -21.42 -8.92
CA LEU A 130 7.75 -21.14 -10.00
C LEU A 130 7.08 -21.25 -11.38
N LYS A 131 6.19 -22.24 -11.58
CA LYS A 131 5.42 -22.39 -12.82
C LYS A 131 4.57 -21.14 -13.12
N TYR A 132 3.96 -20.52 -12.13
CA TYR A 132 3.16 -19.31 -12.32
C TYR A 132 4.01 -18.04 -12.49
N THR A 133 5.20 -17.99 -11.87
CA THR A 133 6.14 -16.86 -12.07
C THR A 133 6.72 -16.78 -13.47
N ILE A 134 6.75 -17.88 -14.22
CA ILE A 134 7.22 -17.91 -15.62
C ILE A 134 6.44 -16.90 -16.48
N GLY A 135 5.14 -16.72 -16.25
CA GLY A 135 4.35 -15.74 -16.99
C GLY A 135 4.89 -14.31 -16.81
N PHE A 136 5.25 -13.94 -15.59
CA PHE A 136 5.84 -12.62 -15.30
C PHE A 136 7.25 -12.47 -15.87
N VAL A 137 8.03 -13.54 -15.91
CA VAL A 137 9.35 -13.56 -16.57
C VAL A 137 9.21 -13.34 -18.07
N ILE A 138 8.18 -13.92 -18.72
CA ILE A 138 7.90 -13.69 -20.15
C ILE A 138 7.52 -12.24 -20.41
N VAL A 139 6.71 -11.63 -19.54
CA VAL A 139 6.37 -10.20 -19.66
C VAL A 139 7.62 -9.33 -19.46
N CYS A 140 8.46 -9.64 -18.47
CA CYS A 140 9.71 -8.93 -18.23
C CYS A 140 10.67 -9.03 -19.43
N SER A 141 10.81 -10.23 -20.01
CA SER A 141 11.67 -10.42 -21.18
C SER A 141 11.12 -9.68 -22.39
N ALA A 142 9.80 -9.67 -22.60
CA ALA A 142 9.19 -8.87 -23.66
C ALA A 142 9.45 -7.37 -23.48
N LEU A 143 9.31 -6.83 -22.26
CA LEU A 143 9.61 -5.43 -21.96
C LEU A 143 11.09 -5.08 -22.21
N LEU A 144 12.00 -5.96 -21.79
CA LEU A 144 13.44 -5.78 -22.03
C LEU A 144 13.77 -5.86 -23.52
N LEU A 145 13.19 -6.83 -24.25
CA LEU A 145 13.38 -6.96 -25.70
C LEU A 145 12.89 -5.71 -26.44
N ILE A 146 11.69 -5.22 -26.12
CA ILE A 146 11.20 -3.97 -26.70
C ILE A 146 12.18 -2.83 -26.38
N GLY A 147 12.65 -2.74 -25.14
CA GLY A 147 13.65 -1.75 -24.75
C GLY A 147 14.99 -1.87 -25.50
N THR A 148 15.44 -3.08 -25.82
CA THR A 148 16.67 -3.32 -26.61
C THR A 148 16.45 -3.15 -28.12
N PHE A 149 15.23 -3.31 -28.64
CA PHE A 149 14.92 -3.19 -30.08
C PHE A 149 14.52 -1.77 -30.50
N VAL A 150 14.27 -0.87 -29.54
CA VAL A 150 14.05 0.56 -29.81
C VAL A 150 15.30 1.24 -30.41
N PRO A 151 16.55 0.82 -30.15
CA PRO A 151 17.66 1.02 -31.09
C PRO A 151 17.63 -0.07 -32.17
N LEU A 152 17.30 0.34 -33.40
CA LEU A 152 17.10 -0.52 -34.56
C LEU A 152 18.39 -1.23 -35.00
N GLU A 153 18.69 -2.42 -34.46
CA GLU A 153 19.65 -3.31 -35.10
C GLU A 153 19.16 -4.76 -35.14
N SER A 154 19.40 -5.41 -36.28
CA SER A 154 18.77 -6.67 -36.67
C SER A 154 19.42 -7.86 -35.95
N PRO A 155 18.64 -8.86 -35.47
CA PRO A 155 19.16 -9.95 -34.67
C PRO A 155 20.09 -10.90 -35.46
N PRO A 156 21.21 -11.37 -34.90
CA PRO A 156 21.97 -12.46 -35.49
C PRO A 156 21.36 -13.83 -35.12
N ASN A 157 20.92 -14.52 -36.18
CA ASN A 157 20.74 -15.97 -36.35
C ASN A 157 19.80 -16.77 -35.43
N ARG A 158 18.99 -17.65 -36.05
CA ARG A 158 17.75 -18.26 -35.52
C ARG A 158 17.95 -19.62 -34.83
N ASN A 159 19.18 -20.02 -34.46
CA ASN A 159 19.49 -21.42 -34.11
C ASN A 159 20.21 -21.62 -32.75
N SER A 160 19.91 -20.84 -31.71
CA SER A 160 20.50 -21.02 -30.38
C SER A 160 19.51 -21.59 -29.35
N THR A 161 20.05 -22.38 -28.43
CA THR A 161 19.29 -23.01 -27.34
C THR A 161 18.70 -21.95 -26.40
N GLN A 162 17.57 -22.25 -25.73
CA GLN A 162 16.89 -21.29 -24.84
C GLN A 162 17.84 -20.74 -23.75
N TRP A 163 18.82 -21.54 -23.31
CA TRP A 163 19.83 -21.14 -22.34
C TRP A 163 20.86 -20.13 -22.89
N GLU A 164 21.30 -20.30 -24.13
CA GLU A 164 22.18 -19.33 -24.79
C GLU A 164 21.47 -18.00 -25.03
N LYS A 165 20.16 -18.00 -25.30
CA LYS A 165 19.39 -16.75 -25.40
C LYS A 165 19.30 -16.04 -24.05
N VAL A 166 19.14 -16.78 -22.96
CA VAL A 166 19.15 -16.20 -21.60
C VAL A 166 20.55 -15.66 -21.26
N GLN A 167 21.62 -16.41 -21.52
CA GLN A 167 22.98 -15.92 -21.31
C GLN A 167 23.30 -14.72 -22.19
N TYR A 168 22.90 -14.74 -23.45
CA TYR A 168 23.04 -13.62 -24.38
C TYR A 168 22.28 -12.39 -23.89
N LEU A 169 21.06 -12.55 -23.39
CA LEU A 169 20.33 -11.44 -22.76
C LEU A 169 21.06 -10.91 -21.52
N PHE A 170 21.62 -11.76 -20.66
CA PHE A 170 22.42 -11.32 -19.51
C PHE A 170 23.70 -10.58 -19.93
N GLU A 171 24.36 -11.04 -20.99
CA GLU A 171 25.56 -10.42 -21.58
C GLU A 171 25.23 -9.08 -22.25
N GLU A 172 24.13 -9.03 -23.01
CA GLU A 172 23.62 -7.83 -23.71
C GLU A 172 23.12 -6.77 -22.70
N LEU A 173 22.48 -7.21 -21.61
CA LEU A 173 22.12 -6.35 -20.46
C LEU A 173 23.37 -5.79 -19.74
N GLY A 174 24.50 -6.52 -19.77
CA GLY A 174 25.79 -6.07 -19.26
C GLY A 174 26.52 -5.09 -20.19
N SER A 175 26.11 -5.01 -21.46
CA SER A 175 26.67 -4.10 -22.46
C SER A 175 26.04 -2.68 -22.39
N SER A 176 26.58 -1.72 -23.15
CA SER A 176 26.08 -0.34 -23.19
C SER A 176 24.60 -0.21 -23.58
N HIS A 177 24.05 -1.16 -24.33
CA HIS A 177 22.63 -1.16 -24.74
C HIS A 177 21.67 -1.58 -23.61
N GLY A 178 22.17 -2.26 -22.57
CA GLY A 178 21.37 -2.70 -21.44
C GLY A 178 20.73 -1.56 -20.65
N LEU A 179 21.38 -0.38 -20.56
CA LEU A 179 20.84 0.75 -19.81
C LEU A 179 19.56 1.30 -20.44
N ALA A 180 19.53 1.39 -21.77
CA ALA A 180 18.35 1.85 -22.50
C ALA A 180 17.17 0.90 -22.25
N ALA A 181 17.41 -0.41 -22.29
CA ALA A 181 16.38 -1.41 -22.03
C ALA A 181 15.88 -1.41 -20.57
N LEU A 182 16.79 -1.33 -19.60
CA LEU A 182 16.46 -1.26 -18.18
C LEU A 182 15.68 0.02 -17.85
N SER A 183 16.13 1.17 -18.36
CA SER A 183 15.45 2.45 -18.14
C SER A 183 14.06 2.49 -18.79
N PHE A 184 13.90 1.92 -19.99
CA PHE A 184 12.60 1.78 -20.65
C PHE A 184 11.63 0.88 -19.85
N SER A 185 12.12 -0.28 -19.38
CA SER A 185 11.32 -1.21 -18.59
C SER A 185 10.86 -0.57 -17.27
N ILE A 186 11.76 0.12 -16.56
CA ILE A 186 11.43 0.85 -15.33
C ILE A 186 10.48 2.02 -15.60
N SER A 187 10.67 2.76 -16.69
CA SER A 187 9.76 3.86 -17.06
C SER A 187 8.35 3.36 -17.37
N SER A 188 8.24 2.22 -18.06
CA SER A 188 6.95 1.57 -18.33
C SER A 188 6.28 1.09 -17.04
N LEU A 189 7.06 0.48 -16.14
CA LEU A 189 6.57 0.00 -14.85
C LEU A 189 6.10 1.16 -13.95
N THR A 190 6.88 2.24 -13.88
CA THR A 190 6.52 3.44 -13.10
C THR A 190 5.29 4.12 -13.68
N LEU A 191 5.11 4.15 -15.00
CA LEU A 191 3.89 4.68 -15.62
C LEU A 191 2.64 3.90 -15.19
N ILE A 192 2.70 2.57 -15.23
CA ILE A 192 1.60 1.70 -14.75
C ILE A 192 1.37 1.91 -13.25
N GLY A 193 2.45 1.96 -12.45
CA GLY A 193 2.37 2.21 -11.02
C GLY A 193 1.76 3.56 -10.68
N MET A 194 2.10 4.60 -11.43
CA MET A 194 1.53 5.94 -11.26
C MET A 194 0.03 5.96 -11.56
N LEU A 195 -0.44 5.27 -12.60
CA LEU A 195 -1.87 5.13 -12.87
C LEU A 195 -2.61 4.43 -11.72
N ALA A 196 -2.01 3.37 -11.15
CA ALA A 196 -2.56 2.70 -9.98
C ALA A 196 -2.60 3.62 -8.74
N VAL A 197 -1.55 4.39 -8.50
CA VAL A 197 -1.52 5.36 -7.39
C VAL A 197 -2.58 6.46 -7.58
N ILE A 198 -2.74 7.00 -8.79
CA ILE A 198 -3.75 8.03 -9.08
C ILE A 198 -5.15 7.49 -8.82
N THR A 199 -5.48 6.31 -9.34
CA THR A 199 -6.80 5.69 -9.15
C THR A 199 -7.09 5.35 -7.69
N TYR A 200 -6.13 4.74 -6.98
CA TYR A 200 -6.27 4.42 -5.56
C TYR A 200 -6.39 5.69 -4.70
N THR A 201 -5.58 6.71 -4.97
CA THR A 201 -5.61 7.99 -4.23
C THR A 201 -6.91 8.74 -4.50
N ALA A 202 -7.38 8.77 -5.76
CA ALA A 202 -8.64 9.41 -6.12
C ALA A 202 -9.83 8.75 -5.41
N TYR A 203 -9.87 7.41 -5.36
CA TYR A 203 -10.89 6.68 -4.62
C TYR A 203 -10.78 6.93 -3.11
N GLY A 204 -9.59 6.79 -2.51
CA GLY A 204 -9.37 7.01 -1.09
C GLY A 204 -9.76 8.42 -0.63
N MET A 205 -9.40 9.45 -1.41
CA MET A 205 -9.74 10.85 -1.14
C MET A 205 -11.22 11.16 -1.34
N SER A 206 -11.93 10.42 -2.20
CA SER A 206 -13.37 10.58 -2.42
C SER A 206 -14.21 9.86 -1.36
N VAL A 207 -13.76 8.69 -0.90
CA VAL A 207 -14.48 7.86 0.07
C VAL A 207 -14.35 8.39 1.49
N LEU A 208 -13.22 9.02 1.84
CA LEU A 208 -13.00 9.61 3.17
C LEU A 208 -14.07 10.65 3.58
N PRO A 209 -14.37 11.69 2.77
CA PRO A 209 -15.43 12.65 3.10
C PRO A 209 -16.83 12.01 3.05
N LEU A 210 -17.07 11.06 2.13
CA LEU A 210 -18.35 10.36 2.05
C LEU A 210 -18.61 9.49 3.28
N ASN A 211 -17.60 8.80 3.81
CA ASN A 211 -17.70 8.02 5.05
C ASN A 211 -17.84 8.92 6.28
N LEU A 212 -17.23 10.11 6.31
CA LEU A 212 -17.43 11.08 7.40
C LEU A 212 -18.85 11.67 7.41
N ILE A 213 -19.42 11.97 6.24
CA ILE A 213 -20.80 12.45 6.11
C ILE A 213 -21.79 11.31 6.42
N LYS A 214 -21.54 10.10 5.92
CA LYS A 214 -22.40 8.93 6.14
C LYS A 214 -22.35 8.45 7.60
N GLY A 215 -21.21 8.52 8.28
CA GLY A 215 -21.10 8.20 9.70
C GLY A 215 -21.86 9.15 10.62
N THR A 216 -22.03 10.42 10.23
CA THR A 216 -22.87 11.37 10.96
C THR A 216 -24.36 11.16 10.64
N ARG A 217 -24.68 10.83 9.38
CA ARG A 217 -26.06 10.62 8.91
C ARG A 217 -26.66 9.28 9.32
N SER A 218 -25.85 8.22 9.44
CA SER A 218 -26.32 6.90 9.88
C SER A 218 -26.78 6.96 11.34
N ILE A 219 -26.03 7.64 12.21
CA ILE A 219 -26.38 7.79 13.63
C ILE A 219 -27.70 8.58 13.80
N LEU A 220 -27.89 9.64 13.01
CA LEU A 220 -29.11 10.46 13.07
C LEU A 220 -30.32 9.69 12.51
N TYR A 221 -30.15 8.95 11.41
CA TYR A 221 -31.21 8.14 10.83
C TYR A 221 -31.59 6.95 11.72
N GLU A 222 -30.60 6.24 12.27
CA GLU A 222 -30.78 5.11 13.19
C GLU A 222 -31.39 5.55 14.53
N ARG A 223 -31.16 6.81 14.95
CA ARG A 223 -31.89 7.46 16.05
C ARG A 223 -33.34 7.75 15.69
N LEU A 224 -33.62 8.24 14.48
CA LEU A 224 -34.97 8.56 14.04
C LEU A 224 -35.82 7.29 13.97
N GLU A 225 -35.29 6.23 13.37
CA GLU A 225 -35.91 4.91 13.25
C GLU A 225 -36.16 4.28 14.63
N ASN A 226 -35.16 4.28 15.52
CA ASN A 226 -35.32 3.74 16.88
C ASN A 226 -36.31 4.56 17.74
N THR A 227 -36.50 5.85 17.45
CA THR A 227 -37.51 6.68 18.12
C THR A 227 -38.91 6.36 17.62
N GLU A 228 -39.08 6.24 16.29
CA GLU A 228 -40.34 5.84 15.66
C GLU A 228 -40.80 4.44 16.11
N ASP A 229 -39.89 3.46 16.13
CA ASP A 229 -40.16 2.11 16.62
C ASP A 229 -40.53 2.08 18.12
N THR A 230 -39.90 2.92 18.94
CA THR A 230 -40.20 3.02 20.37
C THR A 230 -41.60 3.60 20.61
N GLU A 231 -41.96 4.64 19.85
CA GLU A 231 -43.30 5.26 19.92
C GLU A 231 -44.39 4.28 19.47
N GLU A 232 -44.14 3.49 18.42
CA GLU A 232 -45.09 2.48 17.95
C GLU A 232 -45.30 1.35 18.97
N VAL A 233 -44.22 0.85 19.57
CA VAL A 233 -44.27 -0.20 20.61
C VAL A 233 -44.96 0.31 21.88
N GLU A 234 -44.67 1.53 22.33
CA GLU A 234 -45.36 2.15 23.48
C GLU A 234 -46.87 2.30 23.21
N HIS A 235 -47.25 2.74 22.01
CA HIS A 235 -48.65 2.84 21.62
C HIS A 235 -49.37 1.47 21.60
N GLN A 236 -48.70 0.40 21.17
CA GLN A 236 -49.27 -0.96 21.22
C GLN A 236 -49.45 -1.47 22.65
N ILE A 237 -48.51 -1.17 23.55
CA ILE A 237 -48.60 -1.51 24.97
C ILE A 237 -49.76 -0.75 25.62
N ASP A 238 -49.92 0.54 25.35
CA ASP A 238 -51.00 1.36 25.91
C ASP A 238 -52.36 0.93 25.37
N LYS A 239 -52.45 0.55 24.09
CA LYS A 239 -53.67 -0.03 23.51
C LYS A 239 -54.03 -1.37 24.15
N LEU A 240 -53.06 -2.21 24.48
CA LEU A 240 -53.30 -3.48 25.20
C LEU A 240 -53.71 -3.22 26.66
N LYS A 241 -53.09 -2.26 27.33
CA LYS A 241 -53.42 -1.87 28.71
C LYS A 241 -54.81 -1.23 28.80
N ALA A 242 -55.18 -0.38 27.84
CA ALA A 242 -56.52 0.21 27.75
C ALA A 242 -57.61 -0.87 27.57
N LYS A 243 -57.36 -1.90 26.75
CA LYS A 243 -58.26 -3.06 26.63
C LYS A 243 -58.41 -3.88 27.93
N CYS A 244 -57.46 -3.74 28.86
CA CYS A 244 -57.48 -4.40 30.17
C CYS A 244 -58.05 -3.52 31.29
N ALA A 245 -58.34 -2.24 31.03
CA ALA A 245 -58.92 -1.34 32.02
C ALA A 245 -60.37 -1.71 32.41
N ASP A 246 -61.05 -2.54 31.60
CA ASP A 246 -62.41 -3.07 31.84
C ASP A 246 -62.48 -4.18 32.92
N GLY A 247 -61.42 -4.40 33.70
CA GLY A 247 -61.45 -5.29 34.88
C GLY A 247 -61.47 -6.80 34.58
N ARG A 248 -61.29 -7.21 33.31
CA ARG A 248 -61.17 -8.64 32.95
C ARG A 248 -59.73 -9.14 33.16
N PRO A 249 -59.55 -10.36 33.71
CA PRO A 249 -58.21 -10.96 33.82
C PRO A 249 -57.61 -11.18 32.43
N LEU A 250 -56.35 -10.75 32.26
CA LEU A 250 -55.55 -10.91 31.04
C LEU A 250 -55.52 -12.38 30.58
N SER A 251 -55.83 -12.62 29.31
CA SER A 251 -55.64 -13.93 28.69
C SER A 251 -54.16 -14.33 28.74
N MET A 252 -53.86 -15.62 28.95
CA MET A 252 -52.48 -16.13 28.99
C MET A 252 -51.68 -15.81 27.71
N ARG A 253 -52.37 -15.65 26.57
CA ARG A 253 -51.75 -15.22 25.29
C ARG A 253 -51.37 -13.74 25.31
N ASP A 254 -52.26 -12.88 25.79
CA ASP A 254 -52.03 -11.44 25.87
C ASP A 254 -50.94 -11.09 26.90
N ARG A 255 -50.88 -11.85 27.99
CA ARG A 255 -49.81 -11.71 29.00
C ARG A 255 -48.42 -12.05 28.44
N ARG A 256 -48.31 -13.05 27.55
CA ARG A 256 -47.04 -13.39 26.88
C ARG A 256 -46.65 -12.33 25.85
N ASN A 257 -47.62 -11.82 25.08
CA ASN A 257 -47.37 -10.75 24.11
C ASN A 257 -46.91 -9.45 24.80
N LEU A 258 -47.53 -9.09 25.94
CA LEU A 258 -47.15 -7.91 26.71
C LEU A 258 -45.71 -8.04 27.25
N GLN A 259 -45.32 -9.22 27.75
CA GLN A 259 -43.94 -9.49 28.19
C GLN A 259 -42.93 -9.41 27.04
N ASP A 260 -43.28 -9.88 25.84
CA ASP A 260 -42.41 -9.80 24.65
C ASP A 260 -42.23 -8.34 24.17
N LEU A 261 -43.31 -7.55 24.17
CA LEU A 261 -43.29 -6.12 23.85
C LEU A 261 -42.46 -5.31 24.86
N GLU A 262 -42.61 -5.56 26.16
CA GLU A 262 -41.80 -4.92 27.21
C GLU A 262 -40.31 -5.30 27.11
N ALA A 263 -40.00 -6.55 26.76
CA ALA A 263 -38.63 -6.98 26.54
C ALA A 263 -37.99 -6.27 25.33
N LYS A 264 -38.73 -6.12 24.22
CA LYS A 264 -38.28 -5.36 23.04
C LYS A 264 -38.01 -3.89 23.38
N LEU A 265 -38.91 -3.24 24.12
CA LEU A 265 -38.75 -1.85 24.54
C LEU A 265 -37.50 -1.67 25.43
N GLN A 266 -37.22 -2.62 26.33
CA GLN A 266 -36.00 -2.59 27.14
C GLN A 266 -34.71 -2.71 26.31
N VAL A 267 -34.72 -3.51 25.23
CA VAL A 267 -33.58 -3.65 24.33
C VAL A 267 -33.36 -2.37 23.53
N LEU A 268 -34.41 -1.81 22.94
CA LEU A 268 -34.36 -0.55 22.17
C LEU A 268 -33.87 0.62 23.06
N ARG A 269 -34.39 0.74 24.29
CA ARG A 269 -33.96 1.76 25.26
C ARG A 269 -32.52 1.56 25.77
N ARG A 270 -32.00 0.33 25.77
CA ARG A 270 -30.57 0.08 26.05
C ARG A 270 -29.70 0.52 24.88
N GLN A 271 -30.08 0.19 23.66
CA GLN A 271 -29.37 0.63 22.45
C GLN A 271 -29.34 2.15 22.32
N GLY A 272 -30.45 2.84 22.59
CA GLY A 272 -30.53 4.30 22.58
C GLY A 272 -29.55 4.99 23.55
N ARG A 273 -29.38 4.44 24.77
CA ARG A 273 -28.42 4.97 25.76
C ARG A 273 -26.97 4.77 25.35
N HIS A 274 -26.64 3.67 24.68
CA HIS A 274 -25.28 3.44 24.16
C HIS A 274 -24.93 4.41 23.03
N LEU A 275 -25.90 4.70 22.15
CA LEU A 275 -25.75 5.69 21.08
C LEU A 275 -25.54 7.11 21.64
N GLU A 276 -26.28 7.49 22.69
CA GLU A 276 -26.16 8.80 23.34
C GLU A 276 -24.79 9.00 24.04
N VAL A 277 -24.26 7.95 24.69
CA VAL A 277 -22.92 7.99 25.31
C VAL A 277 -21.82 8.07 24.24
N ALA A 278 -21.98 7.36 23.12
CA ALA A 278 -21.06 7.43 21.99
C ALA A 278 -21.06 8.82 21.32
N GLU A 279 -22.24 9.44 21.18
CA GLU A 279 -22.43 10.80 20.66
C GLU A 279 -21.68 11.82 21.52
N ARG A 280 -21.85 11.78 22.85
CA ARG A 280 -21.22 12.73 23.77
C ARG A 280 -19.69 12.66 23.74
N ASN A 281 -19.13 11.46 23.58
CA ASN A 281 -17.69 11.27 23.42
C ASN A 281 -17.17 11.73 22.05
N CYS A 282 -17.92 11.49 20.97
CA CYS A 282 -17.54 11.94 19.62
C CYS A 282 -17.61 13.47 19.50
N CYS A 283 -18.71 14.09 19.94
CA CYS A 283 -18.89 15.54 19.92
C CYS A 283 -17.89 16.27 20.84
N ASN A 284 -17.53 15.72 22.01
CA ASN A 284 -16.49 16.32 22.86
C ASN A 284 -15.08 16.22 22.24
N LYS A 285 -14.78 15.13 21.53
CA LYS A 285 -13.46 14.89 20.92
C LYS A 285 -13.29 15.72 19.64
N VAL A 286 -14.32 15.77 18.79
CA VAL A 286 -14.37 16.60 17.58
C VAL A 286 -14.49 18.09 17.92
N GLY A 287 -15.29 18.44 18.93
CA GLY A 287 -15.39 19.82 19.44
C GLY A 287 -14.10 20.33 20.09
N SER A 288 -13.32 19.47 20.74
CA SER A 288 -12.00 19.84 21.27
C SER A 288 -10.95 19.98 20.17
N ALA A 289 -11.02 19.19 19.11
CA ALA A 289 -10.12 19.30 17.95
C ALA A 289 -10.42 20.51 17.05
N LEU A 290 -11.67 21.00 17.02
CA LEU A 290 -12.09 22.18 16.24
C LEU A 290 -11.98 23.52 17.01
N ARG A 291 -11.77 23.50 18.33
CA ARG A 291 -11.58 24.70 19.15
C ARG A 291 -10.42 25.63 18.71
N PRO A 292 -9.27 25.17 18.18
CA PRO A 292 -8.21 26.10 17.77
C PRO A 292 -8.50 26.84 16.44
N MET A 293 -9.45 26.39 15.61
CA MET A 293 -9.76 27.06 14.33
C MET A 293 -10.78 28.20 14.44
N LYS A 294 -11.63 28.21 15.49
CA LYS A 294 -12.67 29.23 15.65
C LYS A 294 -12.14 30.58 16.16
N SER A 295 -10.96 30.61 16.78
CA SER A 295 -10.28 31.86 17.20
C SER A 295 -9.50 32.56 16.09
N SER A 296 -9.20 31.88 14.97
CA SER A 296 -8.38 32.46 13.89
C SER A 296 -9.19 33.12 12.76
N ILE A 297 -10.50 32.89 12.70
CA ILE A 297 -11.40 33.44 11.65
C ILE A 297 -12.05 34.77 12.07
N ARG A 298 -11.96 35.19 13.34
CA ARG A 298 -12.50 36.47 13.85
C ARG A 298 -11.42 37.58 14.00
N LYS A 299 -10.45 37.63 13.08
CA LYS A 299 -9.48 38.75 12.97
C LYS A 299 -9.22 39.19 11.51
N ARG A 300 -10.18 38.97 10.61
CA ARG A 300 -10.18 39.56 9.25
C ARG A 300 -11.54 40.20 8.94
N PHE A 301 -11.99 41.05 9.86
CA PHE A 301 -12.68 42.29 9.53
C PHE A 301 -11.84 43.41 10.15
#